data_AF-A0A951BEU1-F1
#
_entry.id   AF-A0A951BEU1-F1
#
_cell.length_a   1.000
_cell.length_b   1.000
_cell.length_c   1.000
_cell.angle_alpha   90.00
_cell.angle_beta   90.00
_cell.angle_gamma   90.00
#
_symmetry.space_group_name_H-M   'P 1'
#
loop_
_entity.id
_entity.type
_entity.pdbx_description
1 polymer ?
#
loop_
_entity_poly.entity_id
_entity_poly.type
_entity_poly.pdbx_seq_one_letter_code
_entity_poly.pdbx_strand_id
1 'polypeptide(L)'
;MGNLTDRLLRFVVGDAGVARTAILVWAAASLLMLVATGGDVGRRFDDPDDAMRLAEVRDLLGGQAWFDTTQYRVAPPAGLPMHWSRIIDVGLAGLFLAARPLLDIAAAERAAMAAWPLLLLLAATWAVTAISRHIASPAASFPAALLFITSAAAVDQFYPGHVAHHNAQLLATLILVAGAIRMKEGPRFGMLAGLGAALMLAIGLETILYLIVVVAYIALLLAYCRRAVVAAVQAFGLSFGIGTAALALMTMGPSRIMERSCDMLSLPLILAAVVGGIG
;
A
#
# COMPACT_ATOMS: atom_id res chain seq x y z
N MET A 1 -33.94 -21.07 19.60
CA MET A 1 -33.68 -19.75 18.97
C MET A 1 -32.38 -19.21 19.54
N GLY A 2 -31.29 -19.13 18.76
CA GLY A 2 -30.00 -18.63 19.29
C GLY A 2 -30.08 -17.17 19.72
N ASN A 3 -29.36 -16.81 20.79
CA ASN A 3 -29.34 -15.45 21.34
C ASN A 3 -28.78 -14.45 20.30
N LEU A 4 -29.01 -13.15 20.49
CA LEU A 4 -28.58 -12.11 19.55
C LEU A 4 -27.06 -12.15 19.30
N THR A 5 -26.26 -12.42 20.33
CA THR A 5 -24.81 -12.60 20.27
C THR A 5 -24.41 -13.76 19.36
N ASP A 6 -25.08 -14.91 19.44
CA ASP A 6 -24.83 -16.07 18.58
C ASP A 6 -25.20 -15.81 17.11
N ARG A 7 -26.19 -14.96 16.87
CA ARG A 7 -26.57 -14.54 15.51
C ARG A 7 -25.56 -13.54 14.95
N LEU A 8 -25.09 -12.60 15.77
CA LEU A 8 -24.04 -11.64 15.42
C LEU A 8 -22.70 -12.35 15.17
N LEU A 9 -22.32 -13.30 16.02
CA LEU A 9 -21.10 -14.10 15.85
C LEU A 9 -21.16 -14.94 14.57
N ARG A 10 -22.28 -15.59 14.28
CA ARG A 10 -22.45 -16.31 12.99
C ARG A 10 -22.47 -15.37 11.79
N PHE A 11 -23.05 -14.19 11.94
CA PHE A 11 -23.06 -13.16 10.90
C PHE A 11 -21.65 -12.65 10.61
N VAL A 12 -20.80 -12.44 11.62
CA VAL A 12 -19.44 -11.93 11.46
C VAL A 12 -18.45 -13.04 11.04
N VAL A 13 -18.55 -14.25 11.61
CA VAL A 13 -17.53 -15.31 11.51
C VAL A 13 -17.81 -16.36 10.43
N GLY A 14 -19.03 -16.43 9.86
CA GLY A 14 -19.44 -17.48 8.91
C GLY A 14 -18.59 -17.59 7.61
N ASP A 15 -18.86 -18.59 6.77
CA ASP A 15 -17.97 -18.99 5.66
C ASP A 15 -17.67 -17.92 4.59
N ALA A 16 -18.50 -16.88 4.47
CA ALA A 16 -18.21 -15.68 3.67
C ALA A 16 -17.49 -14.57 4.48
N GLY A 17 -16.77 -14.95 5.53
CA GLY A 17 -16.39 -14.11 6.66
C GLY A 17 -15.29 -13.08 6.39
N VAL A 18 -14.37 -13.31 5.46
CA VAL A 18 -13.24 -12.37 5.23
C VAL A 18 -13.74 -11.02 4.72
N ALA A 19 -14.39 -10.99 3.56
CA ALA A 19 -14.87 -9.75 2.96
C ALA A 19 -15.90 -9.05 3.86
N ARG A 20 -16.81 -9.82 4.45
CA ARG A 20 -17.84 -9.28 5.35
C ARG A 20 -17.24 -8.68 6.62
N THR A 21 -16.31 -9.38 7.27
CA THR A 21 -15.61 -8.86 8.46
C THR A 21 -14.82 -7.62 8.09
N ALA A 22 -14.06 -7.66 7.00
CA ALA A 22 -13.29 -6.51 6.54
C ALA A 22 -14.18 -5.29 6.31
N ILE A 23 -15.29 -5.44 5.58
CA ILE A 23 -16.23 -4.33 5.30
C ILE A 23 -16.86 -3.78 6.57
N LEU A 24 -17.34 -4.64 7.48
CA LEU A 24 -18.01 -4.19 8.70
C LEU A 24 -17.05 -3.44 9.64
N VAL A 25 -15.86 -4.00 9.85
CA VAL A 25 -14.82 -3.41 10.70
C VAL A 25 -14.29 -2.12 10.07
N TRP A 26 -14.03 -2.14 8.77
CA TRP A 26 -13.64 -0.95 8.01
C TRP A 26 -14.69 0.15 8.07
N ALA A 27 -15.96 -0.16 7.85
CA ALA A 27 -17.03 0.85 7.86
C ALA A 27 -17.18 1.48 9.23
N ALA A 28 -17.12 0.68 10.30
CA ALA A 28 -17.14 1.19 11.67
C ALA A 28 -15.94 2.09 11.96
N ALA A 29 -14.71 1.65 11.64
CA ALA A 29 -13.50 2.44 11.84
C ALA A 29 -13.54 3.74 11.03
N SER A 30 -13.91 3.66 9.76
CA SER A 30 -14.00 4.80 8.84
C SER A 30 -15.00 5.83 9.34
N LEU A 31 -16.18 5.39 9.80
CA LEU A 31 -17.18 6.28 10.39
C LEU A 31 -16.63 6.96 11.65
N LEU A 32 -16.01 6.22 12.55
CA LEU A 32 -15.44 6.77 13.78
C LEU A 32 -14.35 7.80 13.48
N MET A 33 -13.44 7.50 12.54
CA MET A 33 -12.39 8.42 12.12
C MET A 33 -12.96 9.68 11.47
N LEU A 34 -13.92 9.55 10.55
CA LEU A 34 -14.55 10.69 9.90
C LEU A 34 -15.27 11.59 10.93
N VAL A 35 -15.98 11.00 11.89
CA VAL A 35 -16.60 11.75 12.99
C VAL A 35 -15.54 12.44 13.85
N ALA A 36 -14.45 11.74 14.18
CA ALA A 36 -13.35 12.28 14.98
C ALA A 36 -12.59 13.41 14.27
N THR A 37 -12.51 13.40 12.93
CA THR A 37 -11.91 14.50 12.17
C THR A 37 -12.71 15.79 12.26
N GLY A 38 -14.00 15.76 12.64
CA GLY A 38 -14.83 16.96 12.75
C GLY A 38 -15.02 17.73 11.44
N GLY A 39 -14.65 17.15 10.30
CA GLY A 39 -14.61 17.82 9.00
C GLY A 39 -13.30 18.56 8.70
N ASP A 40 -12.25 18.39 9.48
CA ASP A 40 -10.96 19.09 9.29
C ASP A 40 -10.07 18.49 8.19
N VAL A 41 -10.50 17.39 7.56
CA VAL A 41 -9.77 16.76 6.44
C VAL A 41 -9.41 17.81 5.38
N GLY A 42 -8.12 17.97 5.11
CA GLY A 42 -7.58 18.92 4.13
C GLY A 42 -7.72 20.41 4.50
N ARG A 43 -8.25 20.72 5.69
CA ARG A 43 -8.24 22.08 6.29
C ARG A 43 -7.09 22.27 7.27
N ARG A 44 -6.70 21.17 7.91
CA ARG A 44 -5.56 21.06 8.81
C ARG A 44 -4.68 19.90 8.37
N PHE A 45 -3.38 20.09 8.48
CA PHE A 45 -2.37 19.07 8.23
C PHE A 45 -1.58 18.89 9.51
N ASP A 46 -1.68 17.70 10.10
CA ASP A 46 -0.89 17.34 11.29
C ASP A 46 0.49 16.80 10.91
N ASP A 47 0.65 16.31 9.67
CA ASP A 47 1.91 15.88 9.07
C ASP A 47 2.29 16.79 7.88
N PRO A 48 3.51 17.39 7.85
CA PRO A 48 3.97 18.17 6.71
C PRO A 48 4.03 17.37 5.39
N ASP A 49 4.22 16.06 5.44
CA ASP A 49 4.28 15.22 4.25
C ASP A 49 2.94 15.19 3.51
N ASP A 50 1.82 15.22 4.24
CA ASP A 50 0.49 15.28 3.66
C ASP A 50 0.23 16.60 2.92
N ALA A 51 0.70 17.71 3.51
CA ALA A 51 0.60 19.03 2.90
C ALA A 51 1.46 19.12 1.62
N MET A 52 2.68 18.60 1.69
CA MET A 52 3.59 18.55 0.54
C MET A 52 3.03 17.63 -0.56
N ARG A 53 2.46 16.48 -0.19
CA ARG A 53 1.85 15.54 -1.16
C ARG A 53 0.70 16.19 -1.90
N LEU A 54 -0.16 16.93 -1.19
CA LEU A 54 -1.26 17.64 -1.85
C LEU A 54 -0.72 18.71 -2.81
N ALA A 55 0.36 19.41 -2.45
CA ALA A 55 1.00 20.38 -3.33
C ALA A 55 1.54 19.71 -4.61
N GLU A 56 2.19 18.57 -4.49
CA GLU A 56 2.71 17.79 -5.62
C GLU A 56 1.58 17.27 -6.55
N VAL A 57 0.46 16.80 -5.97
CA VAL A 57 -0.73 16.40 -6.74
C VAL A 57 -1.33 17.58 -7.50
N ARG A 58 -1.41 18.75 -6.85
CA ARG A 58 -1.90 19.99 -7.49
C ARG A 58 -1.01 20.40 -8.65
N ASP A 59 0.31 20.29 -8.51
CA ASP A 59 1.22 20.63 -9.59
C ASP A 59 1.12 19.66 -10.77
N LEU A 60 0.98 18.35 -10.49
CA LEU A 60 0.72 17.34 -11.52
C LEU A 60 -0.56 17.66 -12.29
N LEU A 61 -1.66 17.94 -11.58
CA LEU A 61 -2.94 18.35 -12.19
C LEU A 61 -2.84 19.72 -12.89
N GLY A 62 -1.94 20.58 -12.44
CA GLY A 62 -1.62 21.89 -13.01
C GLY A 62 -0.71 21.84 -14.25
N GLY A 63 -0.28 20.64 -14.66
CA GLY A 63 0.50 20.44 -15.89
C GLY A 63 2.01 20.29 -15.68
N GLN A 64 2.49 20.12 -14.44
CA GLN A 64 3.88 19.72 -14.22
C GLN A 64 4.18 18.40 -14.94
N ALA A 65 5.37 18.31 -15.53
CA ALA A 65 5.73 17.14 -16.33
C ALA A 65 5.75 15.87 -15.47
N TRP A 66 5.35 14.75 -16.08
CA TRP A 66 5.18 13.48 -15.39
C TRP A 66 6.39 13.05 -14.54
N PHE A 67 7.59 13.12 -15.10
CA PHE A 67 8.84 12.75 -14.42
C PHE A 67 9.48 13.88 -13.61
N ASP A 68 8.88 15.06 -13.58
CA ASP A 68 9.35 16.18 -12.78
C ASP A 68 8.61 16.21 -11.44
N THR A 69 9.25 15.70 -10.39
CA THR A 69 8.76 15.71 -9.00
C THR A 69 9.30 16.91 -8.21
N THR A 70 9.82 17.94 -8.88
CA THR A 70 10.46 19.08 -8.24
C THR A 70 9.45 20.01 -7.60
N GLN A 71 9.56 20.20 -6.30
CA GLN A 71 8.79 21.18 -5.54
C GLN A 71 9.55 22.51 -5.58
N TYR A 72 9.27 23.33 -6.59
CA TYR A 72 9.93 24.63 -6.80
C TYR A 72 9.64 25.66 -5.70
N ARG A 73 8.60 25.42 -4.90
CA ARG A 73 8.29 26.22 -3.70
C ARG A 73 9.25 25.97 -2.53
N VAL A 74 10.04 24.89 -2.59
CA VAL A 74 11.02 24.53 -1.57
C VAL A 74 12.41 24.91 -2.06
N ALA A 75 13.22 25.57 -1.22
CA ALA A 75 14.58 26.00 -1.57
C ALA A 75 14.72 26.76 -2.91
N PRO A 76 13.94 27.85 -3.12
CA PRO A 76 14.04 28.62 -4.36
C PRO A 76 15.43 29.29 -4.51
N PRO A 77 15.96 29.41 -5.75
CA PRO A 77 15.33 29.05 -7.02
C PRO A 77 15.57 27.59 -7.44
N ALA A 78 16.38 26.83 -6.71
CA ALA A 78 16.82 25.49 -7.11
C ALA A 78 15.66 24.47 -7.11
N GLY A 79 14.69 24.62 -6.20
CA GLY A 79 13.66 23.61 -5.99
C GLY A 79 14.17 22.42 -5.18
N LEU A 80 13.26 21.60 -4.67
CA LEU A 80 13.60 20.31 -4.07
C LEU A 80 12.92 19.18 -4.86
N PRO A 81 13.67 18.28 -5.50
CA PRO A 81 13.08 17.10 -6.09
C PRO A 81 12.66 16.07 -5.03
N MET A 82 11.40 15.69 -5.07
CA MET A 82 10.90 14.65 -4.17
C MET A 82 11.34 13.28 -4.67
N HIS A 83 11.77 12.43 -3.73
CA HIS A 83 12.00 11.00 -3.97
C HIS A 83 10.69 10.20 -4.08
N TRP A 84 9.56 10.85 -3.88
CA TRP A 84 8.25 10.21 -3.84
C TRP A 84 7.77 9.70 -5.19
N SER A 85 7.10 8.57 -5.15
CA SER A 85 6.54 7.93 -6.35
C SER A 85 5.26 8.62 -6.84
N ARG A 86 5.15 8.77 -8.16
CA ARG A 86 3.94 9.23 -8.87
C ARG A 86 2.73 8.30 -8.71
N ILE A 87 2.93 7.07 -8.23
CA ILE A 87 1.84 6.09 -8.02
C ILE A 87 0.78 6.65 -7.09
N ILE A 88 1.20 7.28 -5.99
CA ILE A 88 0.29 7.87 -5.00
C ILE A 88 -0.39 9.10 -5.60
N ASP A 89 0.37 9.92 -6.33
CA ASP A 89 -0.16 11.16 -6.93
C ASP A 89 -1.28 10.86 -7.93
N VAL A 90 -1.10 9.85 -8.80
CA VAL A 90 -2.14 9.42 -9.75
C VAL A 90 -3.37 8.90 -9.03
N GLY A 91 -3.18 8.17 -7.94
CA GLY A 91 -4.27 7.68 -7.11
C GLY A 91 -5.12 8.81 -6.56
N LEU A 92 -4.49 9.80 -5.94
CA LEU A 92 -5.15 10.99 -5.39
C LEU A 92 -5.77 11.86 -6.48
N ALA A 93 -5.05 12.10 -7.58
CA ALA A 93 -5.54 12.84 -8.74
C ALA A 93 -6.77 12.17 -9.36
N GLY A 94 -6.77 10.84 -9.47
CA GLY A 94 -7.90 10.06 -9.98
C GLY A 94 -9.14 10.21 -9.09
N LEU A 95 -8.98 10.12 -7.77
CA LEU A 95 -10.08 10.35 -6.82
C LEU A 95 -10.61 11.78 -6.88
N PHE A 96 -9.72 12.77 -6.98
CA PHE A 96 -10.08 14.17 -7.17
C PHE A 96 -10.91 14.34 -8.44
N LEU A 97 -10.39 13.89 -9.60
CA LEU A 97 -11.07 14.02 -10.89
C LEU A 97 -12.43 13.31 -10.91
N ALA A 98 -12.56 12.16 -10.23
CA ALA A 98 -13.84 11.46 -10.08
C ALA A 98 -14.85 12.25 -9.23
N ALA A 99 -14.40 13.00 -8.23
CA ALA A 99 -15.24 13.82 -7.35
C ALA A 99 -15.64 15.17 -7.97
N ARG A 100 -14.81 15.72 -8.87
CA ARG A 100 -14.97 17.06 -9.46
C ARG A 100 -16.30 17.33 -10.17
N PRO A 101 -16.97 16.38 -10.83
CA PRO A 101 -18.28 16.63 -11.44
C PRO A 101 -19.39 16.93 -10.41
N LEU A 102 -19.20 16.51 -9.16
CA LEU A 102 -20.23 16.59 -8.11
C LEU A 102 -19.92 17.67 -7.07
N LEU A 103 -18.65 18.05 -6.93
CA LEU A 103 -18.14 18.89 -5.84
C LEU A 103 -17.31 20.04 -6.41
N ASP A 104 -17.27 21.17 -5.70
CA ASP A 104 -16.29 22.23 -5.99
C ASP A 104 -14.84 21.73 -5.81
N ILE A 105 -13.86 22.52 -6.23
CA ILE A 105 -12.43 22.12 -6.21
C ILE A 105 -12.00 21.74 -4.79
N ALA A 106 -12.28 22.59 -3.81
CA ALA A 106 -11.84 22.39 -2.44
C ALA A 106 -12.53 21.17 -1.80
N ALA A 107 -13.83 20.95 -2.08
CA ALA A 107 -14.58 19.80 -1.61
C ALA A 107 -14.12 18.50 -2.29
N ALA A 108 -13.76 18.53 -3.58
CA ALA A 108 -13.21 17.38 -4.29
C ALA A 108 -11.83 16.98 -3.76
N GLU A 109 -10.96 17.94 -3.43
CA GLU A 109 -9.67 17.66 -2.78
C GLU A 109 -9.88 17.00 -1.41
N ARG A 110 -10.74 17.58 -0.56
CA ARG A 110 -11.04 17.00 0.75
C ARG A 110 -11.65 15.60 0.64
N ALA A 111 -12.51 15.38 -0.35
CA ALA A 111 -13.07 14.06 -0.63
C ALA A 111 -12.00 13.05 -1.06
N ALA A 112 -11.06 13.44 -1.92
CA ALA A 112 -9.94 12.59 -2.32
C ALA A 112 -9.03 12.26 -1.14
N MET A 113 -8.71 13.26 -0.31
CA MET A 113 -7.88 13.09 0.90
C MET A 113 -8.55 12.23 1.97
N ALA A 114 -9.88 12.23 2.06
CA ALA A 114 -10.61 11.31 2.92
C ALA A 114 -10.68 9.90 2.33
N ALA A 115 -11.00 9.79 1.03
CA ALA A 115 -11.24 8.52 0.38
C ALA A 115 -9.97 7.68 0.23
N TRP A 116 -8.83 8.29 -0.11
CA TRP A 116 -7.58 7.59 -0.36
C TRP A 116 -7.16 6.66 0.79
N PRO A 117 -6.90 7.16 2.02
CA PRO A 117 -6.46 6.31 3.11
C PRO A 117 -7.55 5.31 3.53
N LEU A 118 -8.83 5.67 3.46
CA LEU A 118 -9.92 4.77 3.81
C LEU A 118 -10.08 3.61 2.82
N LEU A 119 -9.87 3.83 1.52
CA LEU A 119 -9.89 2.75 0.52
C LEU A 119 -8.71 1.79 0.73
N LEU A 120 -7.53 2.32 1.06
CA LEU A 120 -6.37 1.50 1.42
C LEU A 120 -6.58 0.76 2.74
N LEU A 121 -7.26 1.37 3.72
CA LEU A 121 -7.65 0.71 4.98
C LEU A 121 -8.55 -0.50 4.72
N LEU A 122 -9.52 -0.39 3.80
CA LEU A 122 -10.39 -1.51 3.43
C LEU A 122 -9.56 -2.67 2.88
N ALA A 123 -8.65 -2.37 1.93
CA ALA A 123 -7.77 -3.37 1.33
C ALA A 123 -6.81 -3.99 2.36
N ALA A 124 -6.26 -3.19 3.27
CA ALA A 124 -5.37 -3.65 4.33
C ALA A 124 -6.11 -4.53 5.34
N THR A 125 -7.32 -4.13 5.77
CA THR A 125 -8.17 -4.91 6.66
C THR A 125 -8.58 -6.23 6.01
N TRP A 126 -8.87 -6.23 4.70
CA TRP A 126 -9.09 -7.46 3.95
C TRP A 126 -7.82 -8.33 3.99
N ALA A 127 -6.65 -7.79 3.63
CA ALA A 127 -5.42 -8.58 3.64
C ALA A 127 -5.14 -9.19 5.02
N VAL A 128 -5.27 -8.43 6.11
CA VAL A 128 -5.11 -8.92 7.49
C VAL A 128 -6.13 -10.02 7.84
N THR A 129 -7.39 -9.86 7.48
CA THR A 129 -8.43 -10.88 7.72
C THR A 129 -8.18 -12.16 6.93
N ALA A 130 -7.66 -12.05 5.71
CA ALA A 130 -7.30 -13.19 4.87
C ALA A 130 -6.05 -13.91 5.39
N ILE A 131 -5.01 -13.16 5.76
CA ILE A 131 -3.76 -13.69 6.32
C ILE A 131 -4.03 -14.42 7.64
N SER A 132 -4.75 -13.78 8.57
CA SER A 132 -5.09 -14.39 9.86
C SER A 132 -5.93 -15.65 9.73
N ARG A 133 -6.90 -15.66 8.80
CA ARG A 133 -7.67 -16.86 8.48
C ARG A 133 -6.81 -18.00 7.96
N HIS A 134 -5.84 -17.68 7.11
CA HIS A 134 -4.94 -18.65 6.50
C HIS A 134 -3.98 -19.27 7.52
N ILE A 135 -3.41 -18.45 8.41
CA ILE A 135 -2.40 -18.90 9.39
C ILE A 135 -3.05 -19.63 10.55
N ALA A 136 -4.23 -19.18 11.00
CA ALA A 136 -4.88 -19.70 12.20
C ALA A 136 -6.19 -20.44 11.87
N SER A 137 -7.29 -19.71 11.69
CA SER A 137 -8.61 -20.30 11.43
C SER A 137 -9.63 -19.25 10.96
N PRO A 138 -10.78 -19.66 10.42
CA PRO A 138 -11.93 -18.77 10.16
C PRO A 138 -12.28 -17.82 11.32
N ALA A 139 -12.18 -18.29 12.56
CA ALA A 139 -12.52 -17.51 13.75
C ALA A 139 -11.53 -16.38 14.05
N ALA A 140 -10.31 -16.45 13.49
CA ALA A 140 -9.27 -15.44 13.73
C ALA A 140 -9.49 -14.14 12.93
N SER A 141 -10.33 -14.15 11.88
CA SER A 141 -10.53 -12.98 11.02
C SER A 141 -11.01 -11.75 11.79
N PHE A 142 -12.04 -11.88 12.63
CA PHE A 142 -12.59 -10.74 13.36
C PHE A 142 -11.65 -10.18 14.43
N PRO A 143 -11.07 -10.98 15.33
CA PRO A 143 -10.08 -10.48 16.27
C PRO A 143 -8.88 -9.81 15.59
N ALA A 144 -8.38 -10.38 14.50
CA ALA A 144 -7.25 -9.79 13.76
C ALA A 144 -7.61 -8.45 13.11
N ALA A 145 -8.79 -8.34 12.50
CA ALA A 145 -9.28 -7.08 11.94
C ALA A 145 -9.43 -6.01 13.03
N LEU A 146 -10.03 -6.39 14.17
CA LEU A 146 -10.22 -5.48 15.29
C LEU A 146 -8.88 -5.01 15.86
N LEU A 147 -7.95 -5.92 16.13
CA LEU A 147 -6.62 -5.57 16.62
C LEU A 147 -5.88 -4.64 15.65
N PHE A 148 -5.99 -4.88 14.34
CA PHE A 148 -5.41 -4.02 13.32
C PHE A 148 -6.00 -2.60 13.37
N ILE A 149 -7.32 -2.44 13.38
CA ILE A 149 -7.96 -1.12 13.41
C ILE A 149 -7.94 -0.43 14.79
N THR A 150 -7.50 -1.12 15.84
CA THR A 150 -7.27 -0.51 17.16
C THR A 150 -5.78 -0.26 17.44
N SER A 151 -4.89 -0.72 16.57
CA SER A 151 -3.45 -0.44 16.67
C SER A 151 -3.19 0.99 16.25
N ALA A 152 -2.89 1.87 17.21
CA ALA A 152 -2.60 3.28 16.94
C ALA A 152 -1.54 3.45 15.84
N ALA A 153 -0.46 2.68 15.90
CA ALA A 153 0.64 2.75 14.92
C ALA A 153 0.22 2.37 13.49
N ALA A 154 -0.72 1.43 13.34
CA ALA A 154 -1.21 1.06 12.01
C ALA A 154 -2.26 2.05 11.51
N VAL A 155 -3.18 2.43 12.41
CA VAL A 155 -4.38 3.20 12.11
C VAL A 155 -4.08 4.64 11.72
N ASP A 156 -3.09 5.25 12.38
CA ASP A 156 -2.66 6.61 12.12
C ASP A 156 -2.37 6.86 10.62
N GLN A 157 -1.73 5.88 9.97
CA GLN A 157 -1.39 5.96 8.54
C GLN A 157 -2.61 5.94 7.61
N PHE A 158 -3.76 5.48 8.10
CA PHE A 158 -5.01 5.42 7.35
C PHE A 158 -6.04 6.44 7.81
N TYR A 159 -5.66 7.37 8.68
CA TYR A 159 -6.59 8.36 9.20
C TYR A 159 -6.94 9.39 8.10
N PRO A 160 -8.20 9.83 7.95
CA PRO A 160 -8.61 10.72 6.87
C PRO A 160 -7.81 12.02 6.86
N GLY A 161 -7.18 12.33 5.72
CA GLY A 161 -6.22 13.44 5.61
C GLY A 161 -4.77 12.99 5.47
N HIS A 162 -4.42 11.80 5.98
CA HIS A 162 -3.11 11.19 5.76
C HIS A 162 -3.01 10.58 4.37
N VAL A 163 -2.39 11.33 3.47
CA VAL A 163 -2.23 11.03 2.04
C VAL A 163 -0.78 10.76 1.66
N ALA A 164 0.14 10.79 2.61
CA ALA A 164 1.49 10.27 2.46
C ALA A 164 1.52 8.79 2.03
N HIS A 165 2.70 8.33 1.64
CA HIS A 165 2.89 7.06 0.92
C HIS A 165 2.96 5.81 1.81
N HIS A 166 3.05 5.98 3.13
CA HIS A 166 3.19 4.90 4.10
C HIS A 166 1.99 3.92 4.11
N ASN A 167 0.76 4.41 3.93
CA ASN A 167 -0.44 3.54 3.85
C ASN A 167 -0.37 2.54 2.68
N ALA A 168 0.10 2.99 1.53
CA ALA A 168 0.26 2.16 0.34
C ALA A 168 1.42 1.17 0.52
N GLN A 169 2.52 1.57 1.16
CA GLN A 169 3.61 0.65 1.51
C GLN A 169 3.16 -0.43 2.51
N LEU A 170 2.34 -0.09 3.51
CA LEU A 170 1.78 -1.06 4.45
C LEU A 170 0.92 -2.08 3.70
N LEU A 171 0.05 -1.62 2.79
CA LEU A 171 -0.74 -2.52 1.97
C LEU A 171 0.13 -3.41 1.06
N ALA A 172 1.14 -2.85 0.40
CA ALA A 172 2.07 -3.61 -0.44
C ALA A 172 2.83 -4.67 0.36
N THR A 173 3.21 -4.35 1.60
CA THR A 173 3.82 -5.30 2.55
C THR A 173 2.85 -6.43 2.91
N LEU A 174 1.58 -6.12 3.16
CA LEU A 174 0.56 -7.15 3.42
C LEU A 174 0.34 -8.06 2.20
N ILE A 175 0.36 -7.51 0.99
CA ILE A 175 0.28 -8.29 -0.26
C ILE A 175 1.48 -9.22 -0.39
N LEU A 176 2.69 -8.71 -0.13
CA LEU A 176 3.92 -9.48 -0.10
C LEU A 176 3.81 -10.67 0.87
N VAL A 177 3.40 -10.42 2.11
CA VAL A 177 3.22 -11.46 3.13
C VAL A 177 2.13 -12.47 2.72
N ALA A 178 0.99 -12.00 2.23
CA ALA A 178 -0.12 -12.86 1.79
C ALA A 178 0.29 -13.81 0.66
N GLY A 179 1.12 -13.36 -0.28
CA GLY A 179 1.68 -14.21 -1.31
C GLY A 179 2.71 -15.20 -0.76
N ALA A 180 3.64 -14.72 0.08
CA ALA A 180 4.74 -15.53 0.60
C ALA A 180 4.25 -16.74 1.42
N ILE A 181 3.30 -16.54 2.33
CA ILE A 181 2.77 -17.62 3.18
C ILE A 181 1.95 -18.67 2.42
N ARG A 182 1.60 -18.39 1.15
CA ARG A 182 0.74 -19.22 0.29
C ARG A 182 1.50 -19.82 -0.89
N MET A 183 2.82 -19.68 -0.95
CA MET A 183 3.62 -20.18 -2.09
C MET A 183 3.45 -21.67 -2.38
N LYS A 184 3.17 -22.49 -1.36
CA LYS A 184 2.89 -23.94 -1.53
C LYS A 184 1.59 -24.22 -2.29
N GLU A 185 0.68 -23.26 -2.38
CA GLU A 185 -0.59 -23.40 -3.10
C GLU A 185 -0.44 -23.08 -4.60
N GLY A 186 0.73 -22.61 -5.06
CA GLY A 186 1.04 -22.46 -6.48
C GLY A 186 1.71 -21.14 -6.88
N PRO A 187 2.14 -21.04 -8.16
CA PRO A 187 3.00 -19.96 -8.63
C PRO A 187 2.36 -18.57 -8.60
N ARG A 188 1.02 -18.49 -8.69
CA ARG A 188 0.28 -17.23 -8.58
C ARG A 188 0.52 -16.49 -7.26
N PHE A 189 0.81 -17.21 -6.18
CA PHE A 189 1.10 -16.60 -4.88
C PHE A 189 2.54 -16.07 -4.80
N GLY A 190 3.46 -16.72 -5.51
CA GLY A 190 4.78 -16.15 -5.74
C GLY A 190 4.71 -14.87 -6.56
N MET A 191 3.92 -14.86 -7.63
CA MET A 191 3.68 -13.65 -8.43
C MET A 191 3.04 -12.52 -7.59
N LEU A 192 2.04 -12.85 -6.76
CA LEU A 192 1.43 -11.88 -5.84
C LEU A 192 2.48 -11.27 -4.89
N ALA A 193 3.34 -12.12 -4.31
CA ALA A 193 4.41 -11.67 -3.43
C ALA A 193 5.42 -10.76 -4.17
N GLY A 194 5.83 -11.13 -5.38
CA GLY A 194 6.82 -10.37 -6.14
C GLY A 194 6.28 -9.03 -6.62
N LEU A 195 5.01 -8.97 -7.04
CA LEU A 195 4.34 -7.71 -7.36
C LEU A 195 4.17 -6.81 -6.13
N GLY A 196 3.82 -7.38 -4.98
CA GLY A 196 3.78 -6.64 -3.70
C GLY A 196 5.13 -6.04 -3.34
N ALA A 197 6.21 -6.83 -3.45
CA ALA A 197 7.58 -6.35 -3.23
C ALA A 197 8.00 -5.25 -4.20
N ALA A 198 7.68 -5.40 -5.49
CA ALA A 198 8.01 -4.41 -6.51
C ALA A 198 7.26 -3.09 -6.27
N LEU A 199 5.96 -3.16 -5.97
CA LEU A 199 5.14 -2.00 -5.65
C LEU A 199 5.67 -1.28 -4.41
N MET A 200 6.00 -2.04 -3.37
CA MET A 200 6.55 -1.50 -2.12
C MET A 200 7.83 -0.68 -2.37
N LEU A 201 8.81 -1.25 -3.09
CA LEU A 201 10.07 -0.55 -3.40
C LEU A 201 9.89 0.62 -4.36
N ALA A 202 8.94 0.53 -5.30
CA ALA A 202 8.64 1.61 -6.22
C ALA A 202 7.96 2.81 -5.54
N ILE A 203 7.34 2.60 -4.37
CA ILE A 203 6.75 3.67 -3.57
C ILE A 203 7.82 4.35 -2.70
N GLY A 204 8.71 3.57 -2.07
CA GLY A 204 9.80 4.08 -1.22
C GLY A 204 10.66 2.97 -0.61
N LEU A 205 11.87 3.31 -0.14
CA LEU A 205 12.86 2.35 0.37
C LEU A 205 12.80 2.10 1.89
N GLU A 206 11.98 2.86 2.62
CA GLU A 206 11.82 2.80 4.08
C GLU A 206 11.41 1.40 4.55
N THR A 207 10.76 0.64 3.66
CA THR A 207 10.22 -0.70 3.90
C THR A 207 11.13 -1.84 3.45
N ILE A 208 12.35 -1.55 2.99
CA ILE A 208 13.29 -2.56 2.48
C ILE A 208 13.61 -3.66 3.51
N LEU A 209 13.62 -3.33 4.81
CA LEU A 209 13.86 -4.32 5.86
C LEU A 209 12.77 -5.40 5.90
N TYR A 210 11.50 -5.02 5.65
CA TYR A 210 10.42 -6.00 5.55
C TYR A 210 10.61 -6.92 4.34
N LEU A 211 11.09 -6.39 3.21
CA LEU A 211 11.44 -7.21 2.04
C LEU A 211 12.49 -8.26 2.38
N ILE A 212 13.58 -7.84 3.05
CA ILE A 212 14.70 -8.71 3.41
C ILE A 212 14.22 -9.88 4.28
N VAL A 213 13.37 -9.60 5.27
CA VAL A 213 12.81 -10.64 6.16
C VAL A 213 11.95 -11.63 5.36
N VAL A 214 11.09 -11.14 4.47
CA VAL A 214 10.23 -12.03 3.67
C VAL A 214 11.03 -12.84 2.65
N VAL A 215 12.05 -12.24 2.02
CA VAL A 215 12.95 -12.94 1.10
C VAL A 215 13.75 -14.02 1.83
N ALA A 216 14.22 -13.76 3.06
CA ALA A 216 14.86 -14.78 3.89
C ALA A 216 13.90 -15.94 4.19
N TYR A 217 12.64 -15.67 4.51
CA TYR A 217 11.61 -16.69 4.65
C TYR A 217 11.40 -17.51 3.36
N ILE A 218 11.31 -16.85 2.20
CA ILE A 218 11.17 -17.51 0.90
C ILE A 218 12.39 -18.40 0.59
N ALA A 219 13.60 -17.94 0.92
CA ALA A 219 14.83 -18.72 0.77
C ALA A 219 14.81 -19.98 1.66
N LEU A 220 14.34 -19.88 2.89
CA LEU A 220 14.14 -21.04 3.78
C LEU A 220 13.09 -21.99 3.19
N LEU A 221 11.97 -21.49 2.68
CA LEU A 221 10.98 -22.32 1.99
C LEU A 221 11.60 -23.07 0.79
N LEU A 222 12.42 -22.40 -0.02
CA LEU A 222 13.10 -23.04 -1.13
C LEU A 222 14.08 -24.13 -0.66
N ALA A 223 14.85 -23.87 0.40
CA ALA A 223 15.83 -24.81 0.94
C ALA A 223 15.18 -26.10 1.47
N TYR A 224 14.08 -25.98 2.22
CA TYR A 224 13.45 -27.13 2.90
C TYR A 224 12.27 -27.74 2.14
N CYS A 225 11.58 -26.97 1.29
CA CYS A 225 10.36 -27.38 0.59
C CYS A 225 10.48 -27.26 -0.95
N ARG A 226 11.70 -27.34 -1.51
CA ARG A 226 12.00 -27.05 -2.93
C ARG A 226 10.94 -27.54 -3.92
N ARG A 227 10.60 -28.83 -3.88
CA ARG A 227 9.63 -29.44 -4.82
C ARG A 227 8.24 -28.79 -4.76
N ALA A 228 7.83 -28.31 -3.59
CA ALA A 228 6.52 -27.70 -3.37
C ALA A 228 6.47 -26.21 -3.76
N VAL A 229 7.61 -25.50 -3.76
CA VAL A 229 7.63 -24.03 -3.92
C VAL A 229 8.45 -23.52 -5.10
N VAL A 230 9.28 -24.34 -5.77
CA VAL A 230 10.22 -23.85 -6.79
C VAL A 230 9.55 -23.01 -7.88
N ALA A 231 8.39 -23.42 -8.38
CA ALA A 231 7.64 -22.66 -9.38
C ALA A 231 7.12 -21.31 -8.83
N ALA A 232 6.73 -21.26 -7.55
CA ALA A 232 6.31 -20.02 -6.90
C ALA A 232 7.49 -19.10 -6.59
N VAL A 233 8.65 -19.64 -6.23
CA VAL A 233 9.86 -18.84 -6.02
C VAL A 233 10.35 -18.25 -7.34
N GLN A 234 10.30 -18.99 -8.44
CA GLN A 234 10.59 -18.46 -9.78
C GLN A 234 9.60 -17.37 -10.19
N ALA A 235 8.29 -17.60 -9.97
CA ALA A 235 7.28 -16.58 -10.25
C ALA A 235 7.47 -15.32 -9.40
N PHE A 236 7.88 -15.47 -8.13
CA PHE A 236 8.26 -14.35 -7.27
C PHE A 236 9.44 -13.57 -7.85
N GLY A 237 10.55 -14.25 -8.16
CA GLY A 237 11.74 -13.61 -8.72
C GLY A 237 11.44 -12.83 -10.01
N LEU A 238 10.77 -13.47 -10.98
CA LEU A 238 10.44 -12.84 -12.26
C LEU A 238 9.49 -11.65 -12.09
N SER A 239 8.43 -11.80 -11.31
CA SER A 239 7.47 -10.70 -11.09
C SER A 239 8.07 -9.55 -10.28
N PHE A 240 8.95 -9.84 -9.33
CA PHE A 240 9.68 -8.82 -8.56
C PHE A 240 10.65 -8.04 -9.46
N GLY A 241 11.48 -8.74 -10.24
CA GLY A 241 12.45 -8.11 -11.13
C GLY A 241 11.79 -7.29 -12.24
N ILE A 242 10.85 -7.91 -12.98
CA ILE A 242 10.12 -7.23 -14.06
C ILE A 242 9.27 -6.08 -13.49
N GLY A 243 8.56 -6.31 -12.39
CA GLY A 243 7.72 -5.30 -11.75
C GLY A 243 8.54 -4.09 -11.28
N THR A 244 9.68 -4.32 -10.63
CA THR A 244 10.56 -3.24 -10.16
C THR A 244 11.10 -2.41 -11.33
N ALA A 245 11.57 -3.06 -12.38
CA ALA A 245 12.07 -2.37 -13.58
C ALA A 245 10.95 -1.59 -14.29
N ALA A 246 9.78 -2.20 -14.49
CA ALA A 246 8.65 -1.55 -15.13
C ALA A 246 8.16 -0.33 -14.33
N LEU A 247 7.98 -0.47 -13.02
CA LEU A 247 7.55 0.64 -12.17
C LEU A 247 8.58 1.76 -12.11
N ALA A 248 9.88 1.44 -12.05
CA ALA A 248 10.93 2.45 -12.12
C ALA A 248 10.86 3.23 -13.45
N LEU A 249 10.76 2.54 -14.59
CA LEU A 249 10.63 3.19 -15.91
C LEU A 249 9.35 4.00 -16.05
N MET A 250 8.26 3.58 -15.40
CA MET A 250 6.98 4.27 -15.44
C MET A 250 6.93 5.50 -14.55
N THR A 251 7.69 5.53 -13.44
CA THR A 251 7.56 6.58 -12.42
C THR A 251 8.77 7.49 -12.32
N MET A 252 9.92 7.09 -12.85
CA MET A 252 11.19 7.80 -12.75
C MET A 252 11.72 8.20 -14.12
N GLY A 253 12.18 9.45 -14.26
CA GLY A 253 12.88 9.90 -15.45
C GLY A 253 14.24 9.17 -15.61
N PRO A 254 14.76 9.02 -16.84
CA PRO A 254 16.02 8.29 -17.07
C PRO A 254 17.21 8.81 -16.24
N SER A 255 17.32 10.12 -16.05
CA SER A 255 18.36 10.73 -15.21
C SER A 255 18.24 10.33 -13.73
N ARG A 256 17.02 10.24 -13.20
CA ARG A 256 16.73 9.81 -11.82
C ARG A 256 17.11 8.36 -11.57
N ILE A 257 16.83 7.48 -12.52
CA ILE A 257 17.19 6.06 -12.41
C ILE A 257 18.71 5.90 -12.30
N MET A 258 19.48 6.72 -13.03
CA MET A 258 20.94 6.70 -13.01
C MET A 258 21.55 7.40 -11.79
N GLU A 259 20.76 8.21 -11.07
CA GLU A 259 21.21 8.93 -9.90
C GLU A 259 21.46 7.96 -8.73
N ARG A 260 22.55 8.20 -8.00
CA ARG A 260 22.88 7.40 -6.80
C ARG A 260 22.28 8.09 -5.59
N SER A 261 21.19 7.55 -5.10
CA SER A 261 20.44 8.09 -3.97
C SER A 261 20.28 7.05 -2.87
N CYS A 262 20.25 7.49 -1.62
CA CYS A 262 20.14 6.61 -0.46
C CYS A 262 18.70 6.40 0.02
N ASP A 263 17.77 7.24 -0.45
CA ASP A 263 16.38 7.34 -0.01
C ASP A 263 15.37 7.05 -1.15
N MET A 264 15.84 6.73 -2.36
CA MET A 264 14.98 6.34 -3.47
C MET A 264 15.53 5.13 -4.24
N LEU A 265 14.62 4.43 -4.92
CA LEU A 265 14.97 3.37 -5.86
C LEU A 265 15.93 3.92 -6.93
N SER A 266 17.02 3.20 -7.20
CA SER A 266 18.03 3.60 -8.19
C SER A 266 18.58 2.39 -8.92
N LEU A 267 19.36 2.62 -9.98
CA LEU A 267 19.89 1.57 -10.86
C LEU A 267 20.49 0.37 -10.12
N PRO A 268 21.34 0.52 -9.07
CA PRO A 268 21.91 -0.63 -8.39
C PRO A 268 20.86 -1.58 -7.80
N LEU A 269 19.80 -1.04 -7.17
CA LEU A 269 18.76 -1.84 -6.55
C LEU A 269 17.81 -2.43 -7.61
N ILE A 270 17.54 -1.70 -8.69
CA ILE A 270 16.78 -2.21 -9.84
C ILE A 270 17.52 -3.40 -10.48
N LEU A 271 18.84 -3.27 -10.71
CA LEU A 271 19.66 -4.36 -11.24
C LEU A 271 19.71 -5.54 -10.28
N ALA A 272 19.85 -5.31 -8.97
CA ALA A 272 19.81 -6.38 -7.97
C ALA A 272 18.47 -7.13 -8.01
N ALA A 273 17.34 -6.43 -8.14
CA ALA A 273 16.02 -7.04 -8.27
C ALA A 273 15.86 -7.83 -9.58
N VAL A 274 16.33 -7.29 -10.72
CA VAL A 274 16.24 -7.94 -12.03
C VAL A 274 17.13 -9.17 -12.10
N VAL A 275 18.41 -9.04 -11.76
CA VAL A 275 19.40 -10.13 -11.80
C VAL A 275 19.04 -11.21 -10.78
N GLY A 276 18.71 -10.82 -9.55
CA GLY A 276 18.23 -11.78 -8.55
C GLY A 276 16.90 -12.43 -8.93
N GLY A 277 16.06 -11.74 -9.70
CA GLY A 277 14.76 -12.24 -10.17
C GLY A 277 14.84 -13.32 -11.24
N ILE A 278 15.87 -13.29 -12.09
CA ILE A 278 16.08 -14.30 -13.16
C ILE A 278 16.82 -15.55 -12.68
N GLY A 279 17.50 -15.49 -11.52
CA GLY A 279 18.18 -16.61 -10.88
C GLY A 279 19.70 -16.58 -11.01
#